data_AF-A0A3C1IC43-F1
#
_entry.id   AF-A0A3C1IC43-F1
#
_cell.length_a   1.000
_cell.length_b   1.000
_cell.length_c   1.000
_cell.angle_alpha   90.00
_cell.angle_beta   90.00
_cell.angle_gamma   90.00
#
_symmetry.space_group_name_H-M   'P 1'
#
loop_
_entity.id
_entity.type
_entity.pdbx_description
1 polymer ?
#
loop_
_entity_poly.entity_id
_entity_poly.type
_entity_poly.pdbx_seq_one_letter_code
_entity_poly.pdbx_strand_id
1 'polypeptide(L)'
;MTSILKSVLLATIIVNLSSVKALADVTSQQVWDGLRTAMTASGFKISASEARNGNRLTIGDLQMSRRVQDPGSDASGTISLSVSSLQFLDKGDGTVTIVLPDQIPVILHVNSPEDGAFDVQFDLTQRNLVIRASGKPDEI
;
A
#
# COMPACT_ATOMS: atom_id res chain seq x y z
N MET A 1 -57.84 14.07 48.98
CA MET A 1 -57.22 12.78 49.38
C MET A 1 -57.15 11.92 48.12
N THR A 2 -56.06 12.06 47.37
CA THR A 2 -55.86 11.44 46.04
C THR A 2 -54.50 10.76 46.02
N SER A 3 -54.52 9.51 45.56
CA SER A 3 -53.52 8.49 45.79
C SER A 3 -52.18 8.75 45.09
N ILE A 4 -51.14 8.24 45.76
CA ILE A 4 -49.71 8.23 45.45
C ILE A 4 -49.40 7.24 44.32
N LEU A 5 -48.24 7.44 43.69
CA LEU A 5 -47.38 6.47 43.00
C LEU A 5 -47.39 6.53 41.45
N LYS A 6 -46.51 7.38 40.89
CA LYS A 6 -45.98 7.24 39.53
C LYS A 6 -44.45 7.22 39.58
N SER A 7 -43.94 6.00 39.55
CA SER A 7 -42.81 5.50 38.78
C SER A 7 -41.64 6.43 38.40
N VAL A 8 -40.47 6.04 38.95
CA VAL A 8 -39.20 5.74 38.26
C VAL A 8 -38.37 6.90 37.68
N LEU A 9 -37.28 7.16 38.42
CA LEU A 9 -35.91 7.57 38.07
C LEU A 9 -35.66 8.59 36.93
N LEU A 10 -35.17 9.76 37.38
CA LEU A 10 -34.14 10.55 36.72
C LEU A 10 -32.92 9.68 36.38
N ALA A 11 -32.53 9.68 35.11
CA ALA A 11 -31.13 9.84 34.66
C ALA A 11 -31.12 9.83 33.12
N THR A 12 -31.36 10.99 32.49
CA THR A 12 -31.01 11.16 31.07
C THR A 12 -29.49 11.25 31.00
N ILE A 13 -28.82 10.11 30.84
CA ILE A 13 -27.42 10.08 30.41
C ILE A 13 -27.43 10.46 28.94
N ILE A 14 -27.25 11.75 28.66
CA ILE A 14 -26.78 12.20 27.36
C ILE A 14 -25.29 11.87 27.35
N VAL A 15 -24.93 10.65 26.96
CA VAL A 15 -23.58 10.39 26.48
C VAL A 15 -23.49 11.18 25.18
N ASN A 16 -22.96 12.40 25.27
CA ASN A 16 -22.29 12.99 24.12
C ASN A 16 -21.09 12.07 23.90
N LEU A 17 -21.27 11.00 23.10
CA LEU A 17 -20.14 10.36 22.48
C LEU A 17 -19.56 11.45 21.61
N SER A 18 -18.55 12.14 22.15
CA SER A 18 -17.65 12.98 21.38
C SER A 18 -17.39 12.22 20.12
N SER A 19 -18.00 12.74 19.03
CA SER A 19 -18.08 12.12 17.73
C SER A 19 -16.86 11.25 17.55
N VAL A 20 -17.04 9.91 17.63
CA VAL A 20 -16.08 9.01 16.99
C VAL A 20 -16.10 9.55 15.59
N LYS A 21 -15.09 10.35 15.27
CA LYS A 21 -14.84 10.76 13.92
C LYS A 21 -14.64 9.44 13.22
N ALA A 22 -15.71 8.95 12.62
CA ALA A 22 -15.69 8.15 11.43
C ALA A 22 -15.06 9.04 10.34
N LEU A 23 -13.79 9.41 10.54
CA LEU A 23 -12.90 9.85 9.49
C LEU A 23 -12.52 8.55 8.81
N ALA A 24 -12.91 8.42 7.56
CA ALA A 24 -12.26 7.49 6.65
C ALA A 24 -10.82 7.97 6.41
N ASP A 25 -9.98 7.93 7.45
CA ASP A 25 -8.59 8.34 7.39
C ASP A 25 -7.75 7.13 7.02
N VAL A 26 -7.59 6.93 5.71
CA VAL A 26 -6.58 6.02 5.20
C VAL A 26 -5.22 6.60 5.55
N THR A 27 -4.46 5.90 6.39
CA THR A 27 -3.12 6.31 6.78
C THR A 27 -2.08 5.90 5.73
N SER A 28 -0.94 6.57 5.72
CA SER A 28 0.19 6.18 4.85
C SER A 28 0.64 4.72 5.04
N GLN A 29 0.51 4.17 6.27
CA GLN A 29 0.85 2.77 6.53
C GLN A 29 -0.15 1.83 5.88
N GLN A 30 -1.45 2.09 6.01
CA GLN A 30 -2.48 1.24 5.44
C GLN A 30 -2.33 1.12 3.93
N VAL A 31 -2.05 2.22 3.23
CA VAL A 31 -1.83 2.18 1.77
C VAL A 31 -0.61 1.33 1.42
N TRP A 32 0.49 1.48 2.17
CA TRP A 32 1.68 0.66 1.95
C TRP A 32 1.41 -0.82 2.23
N ASP A 33 0.76 -1.14 3.35
CA ASP A 33 0.44 -2.52 3.75
C ASP A 33 -0.51 -3.18 2.74
N GLY A 34 -1.52 -2.45 2.25
CA GLY A 34 -2.43 -2.91 1.20
C GLY A 34 -1.70 -3.17 -0.12
N LEU A 35 -0.85 -2.24 -0.56
CA LEU A 35 -0.02 -2.40 -1.77
C LEU A 35 0.94 -3.61 -1.63
N ARG A 36 1.62 -3.73 -0.49
CA ARG A 36 2.52 -4.86 -0.19
C ARG A 36 1.76 -6.18 -0.20
N THR A 37 0.57 -6.20 0.38
CA THR A 37 -0.31 -7.39 0.39
C THR A 37 -0.72 -7.77 -1.02
N ALA A 38 -1.17 -6.82 -1.84
CA ALA A 38 -1.55 -7.07 -3.23
C ALA A 38 -0.37 -7.59 -4.07
N MET A 39 0.83 -7.01 -3.89
CA MET A 39 2.04 -7.43 -4.58
C MET A 39 2.50 -8.84 -4.16
N THR A 40 2.47 -9.15 -2.87
CA THR A 40 2.82 -10.50 -2.37
C THR A 40 1.78 -11.55 -2.78
N ALA A 41 0.48 -11.22 -2.74
CA ALA A 41 -0.59 -12.07 -3.25
C ALA A 41 -0.44 -12.36 -4.76
N SER A 42 0.11 -11.39 -5.51
CA SER A 42 0.44 -11.55 -6.93
C SER A 42 1.71 -12.37 -7.19
N GLY A 43 2.36 -12.88 -6.14
CA GLY A 43 3.54 -13.76 -6.22
C GLY A 43 4.88 -13.04 -6.20
N PHE A 44 4.92 -11.74 -5.90
CA PHE A 44 6.19 -11.02 -5.70
C PHE A 44 6.75 -11.28 -4.30
N LYS A 45 8.07 -11.52 -4.24
CA LYS A 45 8.84 -11.40 -3.02
C LYS A 45 9.27 -9.96 -2.85
N ILE A 46 9.06 -9.40 -1.67
CA ILE A 46 9.27 -7.98 -1.39
C ILE A 46 10.23 -7.82 -0.21
N SER A 47 11.25 -7.00 -0.39
CA SER A 47 12.11 -6.49 0.68
C SER A 47 12.16 -4.98 0.60
N ALA A 48 12.06 -4.29 1.73
CA ALA A 48 12.11 -2.83 1.77
C ALA A 48 12.50 -2.34 3.16
N SER A 49 13.03 -1.12 3.23
CA SER A 49 13.22 -0.38 4.47
C SER A 49 12.09 0.64 4.67
N GLU A 50 11.65 0.82 5.91
CA GLU A 50 10.56 1.76 6.25
C GLU A 50 11.07 2.84 7.20
N ALA A 51 10.85 4.10 6.83
CA ALA A 51 11.19 5.26 7.65
C ALA A 51 9.99 6.19 7.76
N ARG A 52 9.56 6.47 9.00
CA ARG A 52 8.42 7.34 9.28
C ARG A 52 8.86 8.68 9.85
N ASN A 53 8.28 9.76 9.33
CA ASN A 53 8.45 11.11 9.84
C ASN A 53 7.10 11.84 9.80
N GLY A 54 6.43 11.91 10.96
CA GLY A 54 5.08 12.48 11.07
C GLY A 54 4.09 11.80 10.12
N ASN A 55 3.50 12.58 9.22
CA ASN A 55 2.50 12.16 8.24
C ASN A 55 3.12 11.55 6.96
N ARG A 56 4.44 11.38 6.92
CA ARG A 56 5.16 10.79 5.79
C ARG A 56 5.70 9.40 6.16
N LEU A 57 5.43 8.43 5.31
CA LEU A 57 6.11 7.13 5.29
C LEU A 57 6.99 7.07 4.04
N THR A 58 8.26 6.76 4.22
CA THR A 58 9.22 6.56 3.13
C THR A 58 9.62 5.10 3.10
N ILE A 59 9.43 4.48 1.95
CA ILE A 59 9.90 3.12 1.66
C ILE A 59 11.16 3.26 0.82
N GLY A 60 12.29 2.83 1.38
CA GLY A 60 13.59 2.87 0.73
C GLY A 60 14.04 1.49 0.29
N ASP A 61 14.87 1.44 -0.75
CA ASP A 61 15.48 0.20 -1.26
C ASP A 61 14.46 -0.93 -1.47
N LEU A 62 13.32 -0.56 -2.06
CA LEU A 62 12.24 -1.50 -2.34
C LEU A 62 12.70 -2.43 -3.46
N GLN A 63 12.87 -3.70 -3.12
CA GLN A 63 13.22 -4.78 -4.03
C GLN A 63 12.02 -5.71 -4.20
N MET A 64 11.63 -5.92 -5.45
CA MET A 64 10.56 -6.83 -5.82
C MET A 64 11.09 -7.86 -6.79
N SER A 65 10.76 -9.13 -6.57
CA SER A 65 11.17 -10.20 -7.48
C SER A 65 10.10 -11.26 -7.63
N ARG A 66 9.96 -11.81 -8.83
CA ARG A 66 9.05 -12.93 -9.10
C ARG A 66 9.65 -13.85 -10.16
N ARG A 67 9.51 -15.15 -9.95
CA ARG A 67 9.79 -16.14 -10.99
C ARG A 67 8.62 -16.23 -11.94
N VAL A 68 8.95 -16.25 -13.22
CA VAL A 68 8.02 -16.46 -14.32
C VAL A 68 8.47 -17.70 -15.08
N GLN A 69 7.51 -18.53 -15.47
CA GLN A 69 7.74 -19.66 -16.33
C GLN A 69 6.81 -19.51 -17.51
N ASP A 70 7.33 -19.74 -18.71
CA ASP A 70 6.51 -19.73 -19.91
C ASP A 70 5.61 -20.98 -19.89
N PRO A 71 4.27 -20.84 -19.96
CA PRO A 71 3.37 -21.97 -19.98
C PRO A 71 3.50 -22.85 -21.25
N GLY A 72 4.19 -22.38 -22.30
CA GLY A 72 4.39 -23.10 -23.56
C GLY A 72 5.80 -23.63 -23.80
N SER A 73 6.76 -23.39 -22.90
CA SER A 73 8.15 -23.81 -23.07
C SER A 73 8.83 -24.12 -21.73
N ASP A 74 9.99 -24.78 -21.79
CA ASP A 74 10.83 -25.00 -20.60
C ASP A 74 11.61 -23.74 -20.19
N ALA A 75 11.39 -22.61 -20.88
CA ALA A 75 12.01 -21.34 -20.55
C ALA A 75 11.49 -20.81 -19.21
N SER A 76 12.41 -20.29 -18.41
CA SER A 76 12.10 -19.68 -17.12
C SER A 76 12.82 -18.35 -16.97
N GLY A 77 12.30 -17.50 -16.09
CA GLY A 77 12.89 -16.20 -15.85
C GLY A 77 12.62 -15.70 -14.44
N THR A 78 13.36 -14.67 -14.07
CA THR A 78 13.11 -13.88 -12.87
C THR A 78 12.98 -12.42 -13.27
N ILE A 79 11.84 -11.84 -12.94
CA ILE A 79 11.63 -10.40 -13.04
C ILE A 79 12.08 -9.80 -11.72
N SER A 80 12.94 -8.79 -11.78
CA SER A 80 13.43 -8.01 -10.65
C SER A 80 13.14 -6.53 -10.89
N LEU A 81 12.60 -5.85 -9.89
CA LEU A 81 12.36 -4.41 -9.91
C LEU A 81 12.99 -3.80 -8.66
N SER A 82 13.69 -2.68 -8.85
CA SER A 82 14.29 -1.92 -7.77
C SER A 82 13.74 -0.49 -7.76
N VAL A 83 13.12 -0.08 -6.66
CA VAL A 83 12.61 1.28 -6.48
C VAL A 83 13.43 1.93 -5.37
N SER A 84 14.17 2.97 -5.72
CA SER A 84 15.10 3.65 -4.80
C SER A 84 14.37 4.31 -3.62
N SER A 85 13.24 4.97 -3.89
CA SER A 85 12.43 5.61 -2.87
C SER A 85 10.98 5.73 -3.31
N LEU A 86 10.06 5.32 -2.44
CA LEU A 86 8.61 5.50 -2.60
C LEU A 86 8.10 6.24 -1.36
N GLN A 87 7.42 7.37 -1.56
CA GLN A 87 6.92 8.19 -0.45
C GLN A 87 5.40 8.19 -0.40
N PHE A 88 4.86 7.95 0.78
CA PHE A 88 3.45 8.04 1.09
C PHE A 88 3.24 9.27 1.98
N LEU A 89 2.42 10.19 1.50
CA LEU A 89 2.15 11.48 2.13
C LEU A 89 0.68 11.53 2.51
N ASP A 90 0.38 11.36 3.80
CA ASP A 90 -0.96 11.56 4.34
C ASP A 90 -1.32 13.05 4.32
N LYS A 91 -2.42 13.39 3.65
CA LYS A 91 -2.88 14.78 3.47
C LYS A 91 -3.78 15.26 4.61
N GLY A 92 -4.19 14.37 5.52
CA GLY A 92 -5.10 14.70 6.63
C GLY A 92 -6.55 14.98 6.20
N ASP A 93 -6.89 14.65 4.95
CA ASP A 93 -8.23 14.76 4.35
C ASP A 93 -8.83 13.39 3.99
N GLY A 94 -8.30 12.32 4.59
CA GLY A 94 -8.66 10.94 4.24
C GLY A 94 -7.95 10.37 3.01
N THR A 95 -6.94 11.06 2.48
CA THR A 95 -6.19 10.61 1.31
C THR A 95 -4.69 10.59 1.51
N VAL A 96 -4.04 9.67 0.79
CA VAL A 96 -2.59 9.52 0.76
C VAL A 96 -2.10 9.73 -0.66
N THR A 97 -1.10 10.60 -0.81
CA THR A 97 -0.38 10.74 -2.09
C THR A 97 0.82 9.82 -2.10
N ILE A 98 0.95 9.00 -3.14
CA ILE A 98 2.11 8.15 -3.39
C ILE A 98 3.00 8.86 -4.43
N VAL A 99 4.26 9.07 -4.08
CA VAL A 99 5.28 9.70 -4.93
C VAL A 99 6.33 8.65 -5.26
N LEU A 100 6.46 8.37 -6.55
CA LEU A 100 7.44 7.45 -7.10
C LEU A 100 8.68 8.21 -7.59
N PRO A 101 9.84 7.54 -7.76
CA PRO A 101 10.99 8.18 -8.35
C PRO A 101 10.81 8.36 -9.85
N ASP A 102 11.57 9.29 -10.43
CA ASP A 102 11.51 9.61 -11.86
C ASP A 102 11.96 8.45 -12.75
N GLN A 103 12.77 7.54 -12.21
CA GLN A 103 13.26 6.35 -12.90
C GLN A 103 13.13 5.12 -11.99
N ILE A 104 12.59 4.04 -12.57
CA ILE A 104 12.48 2.73 -11.93
C ILE A 104 13.15 1.70 -12.86
N PRO A 105 14.34 1.19 -12.52
CA PRO A 105 14.95 0.12 -13.28
C PRO A 105 14.18 -1.20 -13.10
N VAL A 106 13.97 -1.88 -14.23
CA VAL A 106 13.39 -3.21 -14.33
C VAL A 106 14.39 -4.11 -15.03
N ILE A 107 14.74 -5.21 -14.37
CA ILE A 107 15.68 -6.20 -14.91
C ILE A 107 14.93 -7.51 -15.05
N LEU A 108 14.95 -8.07 -16.25
CA LEU A 108 14.47 -9.40 -16.55
C LEU A 108 15.68 -10.30 -16.77
N HIS A 109 15.82 -11.30 -15.91
CA HIS A 109 16.76 -12.39 -16.10
C HIS A 109 16.03 -13.53 -16.80
N VAL A 110 16.44 -13.87 -18.01
CA VAL A 110 15.87 -14.98 -18.80
C VAL A 110 16.85 -16.13 -18.81
N ASN A 111 16.35 -17.35 -18.61
CA ASN A 111 17.09 -18.57 -18.81
C ASN A 111 16.33 -19.46 -19.81
N SER A 112 16.88 -19.54 -21.02
CA SER A 112 16.35 -20.33 -22.12
C SER A 112 17.22 -21.58 -22.33
N PRO A 113 16.63 -22.76 -22.52
CA PRO A 113 17.39 -23.96 -22.84
C PRO A 113 18.09 -23.90 -24.22
N GLU A 114 17.55 -23.12 -25.15
CA GLU A 114 18.09 -22.95 -26.51
C GLU A 114 19.11 -21.80 -26.60
N ASP A 115 18.81 -20.65 -26.00
CA ASP A 115 19.62 -19.43 -26.12
C ASP A 115 20.57 -19.19 -24.93
N GLY A 116 20.45 -19.99 -23.87
CA GLY A 116 21.17 -19.78 -22.62
C GLY A 116 20.59 -18.64 -21.76
N ALA A 117 21.38 -18.18 -20.78
CA ALA A 117 20.98 -17.13 -19.85
C ALA A 117 21.38 -15.74 -20.37
N PHE A 118 20.44 -14.80 -20.34
CA PHE A 118 20.67 -13.41 -20.71
C PHE A 118 19.80 -12.44 -19.89
N ASP A 119 20.27 -11.20 -19.77
CA ASP A 119 19.61 -10.16 -19.01
C ASP A 119 19.07 -9.07 -19.94
N VAL A 120 17.87 -8.59 -19.65
CA VAL A 120 17.25 -7.45 -20.32
C VAL A 120 16.91 -6.40 -19.29
N GLN A 121 17.46 -5.20 -19.46
CA GLN A 121 17.18 -4.06 -18.59
C GLN A 121 16.32 -3.02 -19.32
N PHE A 122 15.28 -2.56 -18.63
CA PHE A 122 14.42 -1.46 -19.05
C PHE A 122 14.33 -0.42 -17.95
N ASP A 123 14.42 0.86 -18.31
CA ASP A 123 14.21 1.95 -17.38
C ASP A 123 12.81 2.54 -17.58
N LEU A 124 11.96 2.41 -16.57
CA LEU A 124 10.66 3.07 -16.54
C LEU A 124 10.87 4.52 -16.08
N THR A 125 10.80 5.46 -17.02
CA THR A 125 10.89 6.89 -16.69
C THR A 125 9.52 7.54 -16.65
N GLN A 126 9.27 8.35 -15.63
CA GLN A 126 8.05 9.13 -15.48
C GLN A 126 8.36 10.55 -14.99
N ARG A 127 7.45 11.49 -15.27
CA ARG A 127 7.53 12.84 -14.73
C ARG A 127 6.15 13.25 -14.26
N ASN A 128 6.10 13.89 -13.08
CA ASN A 128 4.87 14.45 -12.51
C ASN A 128 3.74 13.43 -12.29
N LEU A 129 4.04 12.13 -12.15
CA LEU A 129 3.01 11.16 -11.78
C LEU A 129 2.62 11.36 -10.32
N VAL A 130 1.34 11.58 -10.09
CA VAL A 130 0.75 11.67 -8.76
C VAL A 130 -0.27 10.55 -8.65
N ILE A 131 0.00 9.58 -7.78
CA ILE A 131 -0.96 8.54 -7.45
C ILE A 131 -1.62 8.94 -6.13
N ARG A 132 -2.95 8.90 -6.07
CA ARG A 132 -3.72 9.22 -4.87
C ARG A 132 -4.56 8.03 -4.46
N ALA A 133 -4.36 7.59 -3.23
CA ALA A 133 -5.11 6.51 -2.60
C ALA A 133 -6.13 7.10 -1.60
N SER A 134 -7.34 6.55 -1.62
CA SER A 134 -8.45 6.90 -0.73
C SER A 134 -9.38 5.69 -0.63
N GLY A 135 -10.05 5.51 0.51
CA GLY A 135 -10.94 4.36 0.72
C GLY A 135 -11.37 4.24 2.18
N LYS A 136 -12.00 3.12 2.54
CA LYS A 136 -12.20 2.79 3.95
C LYS A 136 -10.99 2.00 4.46
N PRO A 137 -10.60 2.17 5.75
CA PRO A 137 -9.50 1.42 6.37
C PRO A 137 -9.49 -0.10 6.11
N ASP A 138 -10.67 -0.73 6.05
CA ASP A 138 -10.83 -2.18 5.88
C ASP A 138 -10.87 -2.63 4.40
N GLU A 139 -10.86 -1.68 3.46
CA GLU A 139 -10.99 -1.91 2.01
C GLU A 139 -9.68 -1.60 1.24
N ILE A 140 -8.58 -1.32 1.96
CA ILE A 140 -7.25 -0.96 1.40
C ILE A 140 -6.33 -2.18 1.32
#